data_AF-A0A969QIY2-F1
#
_entry.id   AF-A0A969QIY2-F1
#
_cell.length_a   1.000
_cell.length_b   1.000
_cell.length_c   1.000
_cell.angle_alpha   90.00
_cell.angle_beta   90.00
_cell.angle_gamma   90.00
#
_symmetry.space_group_name_H-M   'P 1'
#
loop_
_entity.id
_entity.type
_entity.pdbx_description
1 polymer ?
#
loop_
_entity_poly.entity_id
_entity_poly.type
_entity_poly.pdbx_seq_one_letter_code
_entity_poly.pdbx_strand_id
1 'polypeptide(L)' 'MITPNELTQCMNLARALDLITSSRTIAGTLYVYNAGGQSRPWEAFMAEYPLERLQAMVHRL' A
#
# COMPACT_ATOMS: atom_id res chain seq x y z
N MET A 1 -11.11 -7.60 -8.24
CA MET A 1 -10.37 -8.35 -7.20
C MET A 1 -8.90 -8.24 -7.56
N ILE A 2 -8.05 -7.70 -6.69
CA ILE A 2 -6.61 -7.52 -6.98
C ILE A 2 -5.92 -8.89 -7.00
N THR A 3 -5.08 -9.14 -8.01
CA THR A 3 -4.28 -10.37 -8.07
C THR A 3 -3.10 -10.30 -7.09
N PRO A 4 -2.53 -11.43 -6.65
CA PRO A 4 -1.36 -11.43 -5.77
C PRO A 4 -0.16 -10.67 -6.35
N ASN A 5 0.01 -10.69 -7.69
CA ASN A 5 1.07 -9.97 -8.36
C ASN A 5 0.84 -8.45 -8.32
N GLU A 6 -0.38 -7.99 -8.63
CA GLU A 6 -0.74 -6.57 -8.54
C GLU A 6 -0.61 -6.06 -7.10
N LEU A 7 -1.02 -6.86 -6.10
CA LEU A 7 -0.84 -6.52 -4.69
C LEU A 7 0.63 -6.30 -4.34
N THR A 8 1.49 -7.23 -4.78
CA THR A 8 2.93 -7.14 -4.53
C THR A 8 3.54 -5.90 -5.18
N GLN A 9 3.15 -5.59 -6.41
CA GLN A 9 3.59 -4.38 -7.11
C GLN A 9 3.14 -3.11 -6.39
N CYS A 10 1.87 -3.01 -6.00
CA CYS A 10 1.34 -1.87 -5.25
C CYS A 10 2.09 -1.66 -3.93
N MET A 11 2.30 -2.75 -3.18
CA MET A 11 3.04 -2.72 -1.91
C MET A 11 4.48 -2.23 -2.10
N ASN A 12 5.16 -2.67 -3.15
CA ASN A 12 6.52 -2.23 -3.44
C ASN A 12 6.57 -0.75 -3.86
N LEU A 13 5.64 -0.30 -4.71
CA LEU A 13 5.54 1.10 -5.09
C LEU A 13 5.27 1.99 -3.86
N ALA A 14 4.34 1.60 -3.00
CA ALA A 14 4.03 2.37 -1.79
C ALA A 14 5.20 2.43 -0.79
N ARG A 15 5.99 1.36 -0.67
CA ARG A 15 7.24 1.37 0.12
C ARG A 15 8.29 2.28 -0.50
N ALA A 16 8.44 2.27 -1.82
CA ALA A 16 9.39 3.15 -2.51
C ALA A 16 9.05 4.64 -2.33
N LEU A 17 7.78 4.93 -2.05
CA LEU A 17 7.27 6.26 -1.72
C LEU A 17 7.25 6.55 -0.21
N ASP A 18 7.82 5.65 0.62
CA ASP A 18 7.83 5.72 2.09
C ASP A 18 6.43 5.84 2.75
N LEU A 19 5.36 5.50 2.03
CA LEU A 19 3.99 5.56 2.54
C LEU A 19 3.68 4.40 3.50
N ILE A 20 4.32 3.25 3.28
CA ILE A 20 4.13 2.03 4.06
C ILE A 20 5.50 1.54 4.53
N THR A 21 5.64 1.30 5.83
CA THR A 21 6.85 0.73 6.43
C THR A 21 6.73 -0.78 6.65
N SER A 22 5.52 -1.28 6.94
CA SER A 22 5.27 -2.71 7.10
C SER A 22 3.82 -3.07 6.80
N SER A 23 3.55 -4.37 6.67
CA SER A 23 2.20 -4.90 6.44
C SER A 23 2.01 -6.22 7.20
N ARG A 24 0.80 -6.47 7.67
CA ARG A 24 0.44 -7.69 8.40
C ARG A 24 -0.99 -8.10 8.11
N THR A 25 -1.21 -9.40 7.90
CA THR A 25 -2.57 -9.96 7.82
C THR A 25 -3.10 -10.29 9.21
N ILE A 26 -4.30 -9.82 9.54
CA ILE A 26 -5.00 -10.07 10.82
C ILE A 26 -6.42 -10.52 10.47
N ALA A 27 -6.81 -11.72 10.92
CA ALA A 27 -8.13 -12.30 10.64
C ALA A 27 -8.54 -12.23 9.15
N GLY A 28 -7.59 -12.47 8.25
CA GLY A 28 -7.82 -12.44 6.79
C GLY A 28 -7.79 -11.05 6.14
N THR A 29 -7.73 -9.97 6.92
CA THR A 29 -7.60 -8.59 6.40
C THR A 29 -6.15 -8.15 6.40
N LEU A 30 -5.67 -7.57 5.29
CA LEU A 30 -4.33 -7.01 5.20
C LEU A 30 -4.31 -5.60 5.80
N TYR A 31 -3.45 -5.38 6.79
CA TYR A 31 -3.19 -4.06 7.37
C TYR A 31 -1.83 -3.54 6.90
N VAL A 32 -1.75 -2.22 6.70
CA VAL A 32 -0.51 -1.50 6.41
C VAL A 32 -0.22 -0.49 7.50
N TYR A 33 1.06 -0.28 7.77
CA TYR A 33 1.56 0.58 8.82
C TYR A 33 2.44 1.65 8.19
N ASN A 34 2.30 2.91 8.63
CA ASN A 34 3.18 4.00 8.21
C ASN A 34 4.33 4.20 9.23
N ALA A 35 5.23 5.15 8.94
CA ALA A 35 6.35 5.48 9.83
C ALA A 35 5.92 6.02 11.20
N GLY A 36 4.71 6.57 11.32
CA GLY A 36 4.12 7.01 12.59
C GLY A 36 3.49 5.88 13.41
N GLY A 37 3.58 4.62 12.96
CA GLY A 37 2.99 3.47 13.64
C GLY A 37 1.46 3.37 13.50
N GLN A 38 0.84 4.24 12.70
CA GLN A 38 -0.59 4.19 12.44
C GLN A 38 -0.87 3.03 11.48
N SER A 39 -1.83 2.19 11.85
CA SER A 39 -2.31 1.10 11.00
C SER A 39 -3.62 1.46 10.32
N ARG A 40 -3.82 0.94 9.11
CA ARG A 40 -5.12 0.95 8.44
C ARG A 40 -5.29 -0.27 7.54
N PRO A 41 -6.54 -0.70 7.26
CA PRO A 41 -6.81 -1.75 6.28
C PRO A 41 -6.28 -1.37 4.89
N TRP A 42 -5.81 -2.36 4.14
CA TRP A 42 -5.31 -2.19 2.78
C TRP A 42 -6.37 -1.56 1.86
N GLU A 43 -7.63 -1.95 2.02
CA GLU A 43 -8.75 -1.42 1.25
C GLU A 43 -8.92 0.09 1.48
N ALA A 44 -8.76 0.55 2.73
CA ALA A 44 -8.82 1.98 3.05
C ALA A 44 -7.61 2.73 2.49
N PHE A 45 -6.40 2.15 2.60
CA PHE A 45 -5.21 2.73 1.99
C PHE A 45 -5.33 2.87 0.47
N MET A 46 -5.82 1.84 -0.22
CA MET A 46 -6.00 1.83 -1.67
C MET A 46 -7.08 2.82 -2.15
N ALA A 47 -8.07 3.13 -1.32
CA ALA A 47 -9.04 4.17 -1.63
C ALA A 47 -8.40 5.57 -1.67
N GLU A 48 -7.39 5.82 -0.84
CA GLU A 48 -6.64 7.08 -0.81
C GLU A 48 -5.52 7.12 -1.86
N TYR A 49 -4.87 5.98 -2.07
CA TYR A 49 -3.71 5.80 -2.94
C TYR A 49 -3.92 4.63 -3.91
N PRO A 50 -4.80 4.78 -4.92
CA PRO A 50 -4.98 3.76 -5.95
C PRO A 50 -3.69 3.57 -6.76
N LEU A 51 -3.56 2.42 -7.44
CA LEU A 51 -2.34 2.02 -8.15
C LEU A 51 -1.87 3.10 -9.14
N GLU A 52 -2.80 3.68 -9.91
CA GLU A 52 -2.51 4.71 -10.91
C GLU A 52 -1.89 5.96 -10.25
N ARG A 53 -2.35 6.30 -9.03
CA ARG A 53 -1.80 7.42 -8.26
C ARG A 53 -0.40 7.10 -7.74
N LEU A 54 -0.17 5.89 -7.22
CA LEU A 54 1.15 5.45 -6.77
C LEU A 54 2.16 5.48 -7.93
N GLN A 55 1.77 4.96 -9.11
CA GLN A 55 2.59 5.01 -10.31
C GLN A 55 2.91 6.46 -10.72
N ALA A 56 1.91 7.34 -10.75
CA ALA A 56 2.11 8.75 -11.08
C ALA A 56 3.03 9.49 -10.10
N MET A 57 3.07 9.10 -8.82
CA MET A 57 3.99 9.66 -7.83
C MET A 57 5.44 9.20 -8.06
N VAL A 58 5.65 7.93 -8.39
CA VAL A 58 6.99 7.39 -8.70
C VAL A 58 7.57 8.04 -9.96
N HIS A 59 6.76 8.31 -10.98
CA HIS A 59 7.23 9.00 -12.19
C HIS A 59 7.64 10.47 -11.98
N ARG A 60 7.34 11.06 -10.81
CA ARG A 60 7.68 12.45 -10.47
C ARG A 60 8.90 12.58 -9.55
N LEU A 61 9.45 11.46 -9.08
CA LEU A 61 10.70 11.37 -8.30
C LEU A 61 11.88 11.17 -9.26
#